data_AF-A0A336NFF3-F1
#
_entry.id   AF-A0A336NFF3-F1
#
_cell.length_a   1.000
_cell.length_b   1.000
_cell.length_c   1.000
_cell.angle_alpha   90.00
_cell.angle_beta   90.00
_cell.angle_gamma   90.00
#
_symmetry.space_group_name_H-M   'P 1'
#
loop_
_entity.id
_entity.type
_entity.pdbx_description
1 polymer ?
#
loop_
_entity_poly.entity_id
_entity_poly.type
_entity_poly.pdbx_seq_one_letter_code
_entity_poly.pdbx_strand_id
1 'polypeptide(L)'
;MNATVKKLQDAIFSYIQHHNDSASLQKQDLGKKYEFTDETIEIDGHVLHRIRALRDFGYMFGKVNAGDLGGFIEKEDNLSHEGSCWIFDNARVYQNALVTDNAYVACDVIVKDSATVSDNARVVNNVHISDNAKVCDSAAIYDNVKIYGKAFVGDTSCISENVIINGATVIGDSDIESDTYLSPNDLICDKFIPEIDDPCW
;
A
#
# COMPACT_ATOMS: atom_id res chain seq x y z
N MET A 1 23.70 -41.48 39.77
CA MET A 1 22.35 -41.03 39.39
C MET A 1 21.57 -42.25 38.89
N ASN A 2 20.48 -42.63 39.55
CA ASN A 2 19.72 -43.86 39.24
C ASN A 2 19.17 -43.77 37.80
N ALA A 3 19.33 -44.81 36.99
CA ALA A 3 18.90 -44.87 35.59
C ALA A 3 17.41 -44.52 35.41
N THR A 4 16.59 -44.78 36.42
CA THR A 4 15.17 -44.41 36.46
C THR A 4 14.96 -42.90 36.55
N VAL A 5 15.80 -42.19 37.31
CA VAL A 5 15.75 -40.73 37.43
C VAL A 5 16.12 -40.05 36.12
N LYS A 6 17.13 -40.59 35.41
CA LYS A 6 17.55 -40.07 34.10
C LYS A 6 16.43 -40.23 33.06
N LYS A 7 15.80 -41.40 32.99
CA LYS A 7 14.66 -41.64 32.08
C LYS A 7 13.48 -40.69 32.33
N LEU A 8 13.18 -40.40 33.59
CA LEU A 8 12.13 -39.45 33.96
C LEU A 8 12.50 -38.01 33.56
N GLN A 9 13.76 -37.60 33.76
CA GLN A 9 14.24 -36.29 33.33
C GLN A 9 14.18 -36.12 31.80
N ASP A 10 14.63 -37.12 31.05
CA ASP A 10 14.62 -37.08 29.58
C ASP A 10 13.18 -37.01 29.03
N ALA A 11 12.23 -37.74 29.64
CA ALA A 11 10.82 -37.70 29.27
C ALA A 11 10.15 -36.34 29.59
N ILE A 12 10.46 -35.76 30.75
CA ILE A 12 9.97 -34.42 31.12
C ILE A 12 10.55 -33.36 30.18
N PHE A 13 11.84 -33.44 29.85
CA PHE A 13 12.48 -32.50 28.94
C PHE A 13 11.88 -32.57 27.53
N SER A 14 11.68 -33.77 27.00
CA SER A 14 11.01 -33.99 25.71
C SER A 14 9.57 -33.49 25.70
N TYR A 15 8.82 -33.67 26.80
CA TYR A 15 7.45 -33.17 26.93
C TYR A 15 7.42 -31.63 26.92
N ILE A 16 8.28 -30.99 27.70
CA ILE A 16 8.40 -29.53 27.78
C ILE A 16 8.79 -28.96 26.41
N GLN A 17 9.74 -29.59 25.71
CA GLN A 17 10.20 -29.12 24.40
C GLN A 17 9.10 -29.22 23.34
N HIS A 18 8.40 -30.36 23.28
CA HIS A 18 7.26 -30.51 22.36
C HIS A 18 6.12 -29.50 22.63
N HIS A 19 5.86 -29.19 23.90
CA HIS A 19 4.79 -28.25 24.28
C HIS A 19 5.20 -26.78 24.10
N ASN A 20 6.49 -26.47 24.27
CA ASN A 20 7.04 -25.15 23.97
C ASN A 20 7.12 -24.90 22.46
N ASP A 21 7.40 -25.93 21.65
CA ASP A 21 7.38 -25.83 20.20
C ASP A 21 5.95 -25.58 19.69
N SER A 22 4.93 -26.23 20.28
CA SER A 22 3.52 -25.92 19.98
C SER A 22 3.05 -24.55 20.52
N ALA A 23 3.64 -24.04 21.62
CA ALA A 23 3.38 -22.69 22.11
C ALA A 23 4.07 -21.61 21.25
N SER A 24 5.19 -21.95 20.60
CA SER A 24 5.87 -21.08 19.64
C SER A 24 5.13 -20.94 18.30
N LEU A 25 4.22 -21.88 18.00
CA LEU A 25 3.33 -21.86 16.82
C LEU A 25 1.98 -21.15 17.06
N GLN A 26 1.76 -20.58 18.26
CA GLN A 26 0.60 -19.74 18.57
C GLN A 26 1.01 -18.44 19.28
N LYS A 27 2.11 -17.83 18.86
CA LYS A 27 2.19 -16.36 18.97
C LYS A 27 1.39 -15.79 17.81
N GLN A 28 0.06 -15.94 17.86
CA GLN A 28 -0.83 -15.15 17.02
C GLN A 28 -0.46 -13.71 17.34
N ASP A 29 0.14 -13.03 16.37
CA ASP A 29 0.78 -11.76 16.60
C ASP A 29 -0.31 -10.73 16.87
N LEU A 30 -0.58 -10.49 18.16
CA LEU A 30 -1.77 -9.82 18.69
C LEU A 30 -1.96 -8.37 18.20
N GLY A 31 -1.04 -7.85 17.37
CA GLY A 31 -1.08 -6.54 16.76
C GLY A 31 -1.25 -6.51 15.23
N LYS A 32 -1.20 -7.66 14.53
CA LYS A 32 -1.26 -7.65 13.06
C LYS A 32 -2.60 -7.11 12.55
N LYS A 33 -2.51 -6.24 11.55
CA LYS A 33 -3.68 -5.64 10.88
C LYS A 33 -4.31 -6.63 9.88
N TYR A 34 -3.51 -7.45 9.22
CA TYR A 34 -3.94 -8.32 8.14
C TYR A 34 -3.06 -9.57 8.02
N GLU A 35 -3.51 -10.54 7.23
CA GLU A 35 -2.77 -11.72 6.81
C GLU A 35 -2.87 -11.94 5.30
N PHE A 36 -1.97 -12.76 4.75
CA PHE A 36 -2.10 -13.27 3.38
C PHE A 36 -3.13 -14.38 3.28
N THR A 37 -3.82 -14.43 2.15
CA THR A 37 -4.64 -15.58 1.77
C THR A 37 -3.92 -16.45 0.73
N ASP A 38 -4.53 -17.58 0.39
CA ASP A 38 -4.06 -18.46 -0.68
C ASP A 38 -4.37 -17.93 -2.10
N GLU A 39 -5.16 -16.85 -2.22
CA GLU A 39 -5.44 -16.21 -3.51
C GLU A 39 -4.24 -15.39 -3.96
N THR A 40 -3.67 -15.77 -5.12
CA THR A 40 -2.47 -15.14 -5.67
C THR A 40 -2.66 -14.66 -7.10
N ILE A 41 -1.88 -13.66 -7.49
CA ILE A 41 -1.70 -13.23 -8.87
C ILE A 41 -0.21 -13.14 -9.21
N GLU A 42 0.13 -13.29 -10.49
CA GLU A 42 1.48 -13.08 -11.01
C GLU A 42 1.50 -11.84 -11.92
N ILE A 43 2.40 -10.90 -11.65
CA ILE A 43 2.59 -9.67 -12.43
C ILE A 43 4.07 -9.32 -12.48
N ASP A 44 4.61 -9.00 -13.65
CA ASP A 44 6.02 -8.63 -13.86
C ASP A 44 7.03 -9.65 -13.25
N GLY A 45 6.65 -10.93 -13.12
CA GLY A 45 7.46 -11.98 -12.49
C GLY A 45 7.42 -12.02 -10.96
N HIS A 46 6.54 -11.23 -10.34
CA HIS A 46 6.29 -11.19 -8.91
C HIS A 46 4.96 -11.88 -8.58
N VAL A 47 4.95 -12.64 -7.47
CA VAL A 47 3.74 -13.27 -6.94
C VAL A 47 3.21 -12.40 -5.80
N LEU A 48 1.97 -11.95 -5.93
CA LEU A 48 1.30 -11.17 -4.90
C LEU A 48 0.17 -11.99 -4.28
N HIS A 49 -0.03 -11.80 -2.99
CA HIS A 49 -1.08 -12.44 -2.20
C HIS A 49 -2.19 -11.43 -1.90
N ARG A 50 -3.43 -11.86 -2.03
CA ARG A 50 -4.59 -11.13 -1.51
C ARG A 50 -4.46 -10.99 0.00
N ILE A 51 -4.73 -9.80 0.54
CA ILE A 51 -4.76 -9.58 1.99
C ILE A 51 -6.17 -9.74 2.56
N ARG A 52 -6.23 -10.12 3.82
CA ARG A 52 -7.47 -10.19 4.61
C ARG A 52 -7.27 -9.53 5.95
N ALA A 53 -8.20 -8.66 6.35
CA ALA A 53 -8.15 -7.97 7.63
C ALA A 53 -8.28 -8.96 8.80
N LEU A 54 -7.45 -8.80 9.82
CA LEU A 54 -7.49 -9.61 11.05
C LEU A 54 -8.29 -8.94 12.17
N ARG A 55 -8.54 -7.64 12.06
CA ARG A 55 -9.24 -6.84 13.06
C ARG A 55 -10.06 -5.74 12.41
N ASP A 56 -11.05 -5.27 13.16
CA ASP A 56 -11.81 -4.09 12.81
C ASP A 56 -10.97 -2.82 12.95
N PHE A 57 -11.06 -1.91 11.99
CA PHE A 57 -10.53 -0.56 12.12
C PHE A 57 -11.30 0.43 11.23
N GLY A 58 -11.37 1.67 11.70
CA GLY A 58 -11.93 2.76 10.92
C GLY A 58 -10.91 3.30 9.92
N TYR A 59 -11.40 3.79 8.79
CA TYR A 59 -10.64 4.60 7.85
C TYR A 59 -11.50 5.80 7.45
N MET A 60 -10.95 6.72 6.65
CA MET A 60 -11.55 8.03 6.37
C MET A 60 -12.99 8.00 5.82
N PHE A 61 -13.38 6.95 5.08
CA PHE A 61 -14.70 6.83 4.47
C PHE A 61 -15.57 5.72 5.06
N GLY A 62 -15.10 5.03 6.10
CA GLY A 62 -15.85 3.91 6.65
C GLY A 62 -15.05 3.02 7.60
N LYS A 63 -15.34 1.73 7.54
CA LYS A 63 -14.76 0.72 8.42
C LYS A 63 -14.37 -0.51 7.62
N VAL A 64 -13.19 -1.05 7.90
CA VAL A 64 -12.79 -2.40 7.50
C VAL A 64 -13.10 -3.31 8.69
N ASN A 65 -13.81 -4.41 8.44
CA ASN A 65 -14.11 -5.41 9.45
C ASN A 65 -13.14 -6.58 9.35
N ALA A 66 -12.90 -7.26 10.47
CA ALA A 66 -12.16 -8.50 10.48
C ALA A 66 -12.78 -9.50 9.48
N GLY A 67 -11.94 -10.09 8.63
CA GLY A 67 -12.34 -10.98 7.55
C GLY A 67 -12.54 -10.30 6.20
N ASP A 68 -12.64 -8.97 6.13
CA ASP A 68 -12.76 -8.26 4.84
C ASP A 68 -11.50 -8.46 4.00
N LEU A 69 -11.70 -8.70 2.70
CA LEU A 69 -10.61 -8.82 1.72
C LEU A 69 -10.16 -7.43 1.26
N GLY A 70 -8.87 -7.28 1.03
CA GLY A 70 -8.26 -6.09 0.43
C GLY A 70 -7.72 -6.35 -0.98
N GLY A 71 -6.76 -5.53 -1.39
CA GLY A 71 -5.96 -5.73 -2.60
C GLY A 71 -4.90 -6.83 -2.44
N PHE A 72 -3.86 -6.75 -3.28
CA PHE A 72 -2.78 -7.71 -3.38
C PHE A 72 -1.44 -7.07 -3.04
N ILE A 73 -0.63 -7.74 -2.21
CA ILE A 73 0.75 -7.33 -1.94
C ILE A 73 1.75 -8.48 -2.07
N GLU A 74 3.02 -8.16 -2.37
CA GLU A 74 4.07 -9.18 -2.53
C GLU A 74 4.66 -9.62 -1.18
N LYS A 75 4.95 -8.66 -0.30
CA LYS A 75 5.54 -8.89 1.02
C LYS A 75 4.88 -8.04 2.09
N GLU A 76 5.02 -8.48 3.35
CA GLU A 76 4.37 -7.85 4.51
C GLU A 76 4.78 -6.37 4.69
N ASP A 77 6.00 -6.02 4.27
CA ASP A 77 6.48 -4.63 4.32
C ASP A 77 5.84 -3.70 3.29
N ASN A 78 5.03 -4.21 2.35
CA ASN A 78 4.38 -3.36 1.34
C ASN A 78 3.18 -2.57 1.90
N LEU A 79 2.58 -3.01 3.01
CA LEU A 79 1.46 -2.33 3.64
C LEU A 79 1.64 -2.30 5.16
N SER A 80 1.62 -1.10 5.74
CA SER A 80 1.85 -0.94 7.18
C SER A 80 0.75 -1.59 8.04
N HIS A 81 1.18 -2.22 9.14
CA HIS A 81 0.26 -2.68 10.20
C HIS A 81 -0.16 -1.55 11.16
N GLU A 82 0.50 -0.39 11.10
CA GLU A 82 0.16 0.80 11.88
C GLU A 82 -0.79 1.73 11.10
N GLY A 83 -1.49 2.61 11.83
CA GLY A 83 -2.46 3.53 11.23
C GLY A 83 -3.67 2.83 10.60
N SER A 84 -4.37 3.56 9.72
CA SER A 84 -5.59 3.13 9.04
C SER A 84 -5.43 2.86 7.54
N CYS A 85 -4.19 2.85 7.03
CA CYS A 85 -3.94 2.61 5.62
C CYS A 85 -4.45 1.23 5.19
N TRP A 86 -5.04 1.18 4.00
CA TRP A 86 -5.59 -0.03 3.43
C TRP A 86 -5.63 0.02 1.92
N ILE A 87 -5.47 -1.14 1.30
CA ILE A 87 -5.62 -1.31 -0.14
C ILE A 87 -6.88 -2.15 -0.43
N PHE A 88 -7.71 -1.70 -1.35
CA PHE A 88 -9.00 -2.31 -1.70
C PHE A 88 -8.98 -2.88 -3.12
N ASP A 89 -10.02 -3.66 -3.44
CA ASP A 89 -10.33 -4.15 -4.78
C ASP A 89 -9.16 -4.90 -5.45
N ASN A 90 -8.70 -4.44 -6.61
CA ASN A 90 -7.63 -5.03 -7.40
C ASN A 90 -6.32 -4.26 -7.25
N ALA A 91 -6.18 -3.42 -6.22
CA ALA A 91 -4.97 -2.64 -6.01
C ALA A 91 -3.78 -3.57 -5.77
N ARG A 92 -2.61 -3.23 -6.34
CA ARG A 92 -1.40 -4.06 -6.32
C ARG A 92 -0.24 -3.25 -5.79
N VAL A 93 0.37 -3.71 -4.70
CA VAL A 93 1.57 -3.08 -4.11
C VAL A 93 2.69 -4.11 -4.01
N TYR A 94 3.79 -3.90 -4.72
CA TYR A 94 4.86 -4.91 -4.80
C TYR A 94 6.25 -4.30 -4.93
N GLN A 95 7.27 -5.15 -4.94
CA GLN A 95 8.69 -4.78 -4.82
C GLN A 95 8.96 -4.05 -3.49
N ASN A 96 9.63 -2.90 -3.51
CA ASN A 96 9.92 -2.08 -2.32
C ASN A 96 8.89 -0.95 -2.12
N ALA A 97 7.77 -0.98 -2.85
CA ALA A 97 6.71 -0.02 -2.63
C ALA A 97 6.12 -0.14 -1.22
N LEU A 98 5.69 0.99 -0.67
CA LEU A 98 5.13 1.07 0.68
C LEU A 98 3.85 1.92 0.70
N VAL A 99 2.81 1.38 1.32
CA VAL A 99 1.59 2.11 1.68
C VAL A 99 1.48 2.19 3.20
N THR A 100 1.36 3.39 3.76
CA THR A 100 1.40 3.63 5.22
C THR A 100 0.42 4.70 5.69
N ASP A 101 0.34 4.89 7.01
CA ASP A 101 -0.43 5.89 7.73
C ASP A 101 -1.95 5.73 7.57
N ASN A 102 -2.64 6.64 6.87
CA ASN A 102 -4.07 6.58 6.59
C ASN A 102 -4.37 6.52 5.07
N ALA A 103 -3.36 6.21 4.26
CA ALA A 103 -3.49 6.19 2.81
C ALA A 103 -4.59 5.22 2.35
N TYR A 104 -5.41 5.69 1.41
CA TYR A 104 -6.51 4.93 0.81
C TYR A 104 -6.18 4.62 -0.64
N VAL A 105 -6.00 3.34 -0.95
CA VAL A 105 -5.68 2.87 -2.31
C VAL A 105 -6.74 1.88 -2.77
N ALA A 106 -7.38 2.08 -3.92
CA ALA A 106 -8.50 1.22 -4.35
C ALA A 106 -8.58 1.02 -5.87
N CYS A 107 -9.52 0.19 -6.32
CA CYS A 107 -9.75 -0.15 -7.72
C CYS A 107 -8.52 -0.77 -8.39
N ASP A 108 -8.18 -0.37 -9.62
CA ASP A 108 -7.07 -0.95 -10.40
C ASP A 108 -5.76 -0.15 -10.27
N VAL A 109 -5.37 0.20 -9.04
CA VAL A 109 -4.11 0.93 -8.78
C VAL A 109 -2.90 0.00 -8.71
N ILE A 110 -1.76 0.47 -9.22
CA ILE A 110 -0.48 -0.21 -9.12
C ILE A 110 0.53 0.72 -8.42
N VAL A 111 1.16 0.24 -7.35
CA VAL A 111 2.30 0.90 -6.68
C VAL A 111 3.47 -0.07 -6.65
N LYS A 112 4.61 0.32 -7.25
CA LYS A 112 5.76 -0.59 -7.41
C LYS A 112 7.12 0.10 -7.27
N ASP A 113 8.18 -0.65 -7.53
CA ASP A 113 9.58 -0.24 -7.38
C ASP A 113 9.89 0.22 -5.95
N SER A 114 10.18 1.50 -5.73
CA SER A 114 10.44 2.12 -4.42
C SER A 114 9.46 3.27 -4.13
N ALA A 115 8.29 3.26 -4.79
CA ALA A 115 7.27 4.29 -4.61
C ALA A 115 6.64 4.24 -3.21
N THR A 116 6.21 5.40 -2.70
CA THR A 116 5.56 5.50 -1.38
C THR A 116 4.24 6.24 -1.48
N VAL A 117 3.20 5.71 -0.84
CA VAL A 117 1.92 6.38 -0.62
C VAL A 117 1.66 6.46 0.90
N SER A 118 1.55 7.66 1.43
CA SER A 118 1.51 7.90 2.89
C SER A 118 0.47 8.93 3.31
N ASP A 119 0.42 9.23 4.61
CA ASP A 119 -0.48 10.19 5.24
C ASP A 119 -1.97 9.91 4.93
N ASN A 120 -2.72 10.87 4.40
CA ASN A 120 -4.14 10.75 4.05
C ASN A 120 -4.36 10.71 2.53
N ALA A 121 -3.32 10.39 1.75
CA ALA A 121 -3.39 10.33 0.30
C ALA A 121 -4.48 9.36 -0.18
N ARG A 122 -5.15 9.73 -1.27
CA ARG A 122 -6.23 8.97 -1.90
C ARG A 122 -5.85 8.65 -3.32
N VAL A 123 -5.70 7.36 -3.64
CA VAL A 123 -5.29 6.91 -4.97
C VAL A 123 -6.28 5.86 -5.46
N VAL A 124 -7.03 6.17 -6.51
CA VAL A 124 -8.12 5.30 -7.02
C VAL A 124 -8.15 5.30 -8.55
N ASN A 125 -8.93 4.42 -9.17
CA ASN A 125 -9.23 4.44 -10.61
C ASN A 125 -8.01 4.46 -11.57
N ASN A 126 -7.37 3.31 -11.75
CA ASN A 126 -6.35 3.08 -12.80
C ASN A 126 -5.11 4.00 -12.69
N VAL A 127 -4.57 4.19 -11.49
CA VAL A 127 -3.35 4.96 -11.27
C VAL A 127 -2.13 4.05 -11.20
N HIS A 128 -1.02 4.46 -11.80
CA HIS A 128 0.26 3.76 -11.73
C HIS A 128 1.34 4.62 -11.07
N ILE A 129 1.88 4.17 -9.94
CA ILE A 129 2.94 4.86 -9.19
C ILE A 129 4.17 3.94 -9.14
N SER A 130 5.33 4.44 -9.59
CA SER A 130 6.54 3.61 -9.77
C SER A 130 7.83 4.40 -9.55
N ASP A 131 8.98 3.76 -9.78
CA ASP A 131 10.33 4.27 -9.50
C ASP A 131 10.51 4.71 -8.03
N ASN A 132 10.77 6.01 -7.79
CA ASN A 132 10.98 6.61 -6.47
C ASN A 132 9.92 7.69 -6.16
N ALA A 133 8.76 7.61 -6.83
CA ALA A 133 7.69 8.58 -6.68
C ALA A 133 7.11 8.56 -5.25
N LYS A 134 6.69 9.72 -4.77
CA LYS A 134 6.04 9.88 -3.46
C LYS A 134 4.73 10.61 -3.61
N VAL A 135 3.69 10.04 -3.02
CA VAL A 135 2.36 10.63 -2.91
C VAL A 135 1.98 10.67 -1.43
N CYS A 136 1.76 11.86 -0.89
CA CYS A 136 1.61 12.05 0.56
C CYS A 136 0.58 13.14 0.90
N ASP A 137 0.53 13.52 2.18
CA ASP A 137 -0.38 14.51 2.74
C ASP A 137 -1.87 14.19 2.49
N SER A 138 -2.61 15.06 1.81
CA SER A 138 -4.03 14.87 1.46
C SER A 138 -4.25 14.83 -0.05
N ALA A 139 -3.21 14.51 -0.83
CA ALA A 139 -3.29 14.46 -2.28
C ALA A 139 -4.37 13.45 -2.74
N ALA A 140 -5.13 13.83 -3.77
CA ALA A 140 -6.15 12.99 -4.40
C ALA A 140 -5.76 12.72 -5.86
N ILE A 141 -5.62 11.45 -6.21
CA ILE A 141 -5.14 11.02 -7.52
C ILE A 141 -6.10 9.97 -8.08
N TYR A 142 -6.67 10.23 -9.25
CA TYR A 142 -7.67 9.36 -9.85
C TYR A 142 -7.68 9.43 -11.37
N ASP A 143 -8.38 8.50 -12.01
CA ASP A 143 -8.71 8.49 -13.45
C ASP A 143 -7.49 8.52 -14.40
N ASN A 144 -6.78 7.37 -14.47
CA ASN A 144 -5.73 7.08 -15.46
C ASN A 144 -4.39 7.84 -15.30
N VAL A 145 -4.00 8.20 -14.07
CA VAL A 145 -2.76 8.95 -13.83
C VAL A 145 -1.53 8.04 -13.75
N LYS A 146 -0.39 8.50 -14.28
CA LYS A 146 0.91 7.82 -14.17
C LYS A 146 1.93 8.70 -13.48
N ILE A 147 2.55 8.22 -12.41
CA ILE A 147 3.51 8.94 -11.58
C ILE A 147 4.78 8.10 -11.45
N TYR A 148 5.91 8.63 -11.90
CA TYR A 148 7.16 7.90 -11.91
C TYR A 148 8.38 8.83 -11.84
N GLY A 149 9.58 8.27 -11.92
CA GLY A 149 10.83 8.97 -11.64
C GLY A 149 10.96 9.34 -10.16
N LYS A 150 11.43 10.56 -9.88
CA LYS A 150 11.53 11.13 -8.52
C LYS A 150 10.38 12.08 -8.21
N ALA A 151 9.19 11.81 -8.78
CA ALA A 151 8.04 12.69 -8.64
C ALA A 151 7.61 12.83 -7.17
N PHE A 152 7.11 14.01 -6.81
CA PHE A 152 6.56 14.30 -5.50
C PHE A 152 5.20 14.96 -5.67
N VAL A 153 4.15 14.36 -5.11
CA VAL A 153 2.79 14.92 -5.09
C VAL A 153 2.32 14.96 -3.64
N GLY A 154 1.98 16.15 -3.15
CA GLY A 154 1.63 16.35 -1.74
C GLY A 154 0.61 17.46 -1.52
N ASP A 155 0.55 17.94 -0.28
CA ASP A 155 -0.44 18.90 0.21
C ASP A 155 -1.90 18.49 -0.11
N THR A 156 -2.70 19.38 -0.70
CA THR A 156 -4.11 19.12 -1.07
C THR A 156 -4.29 18.93 -2.57
N SER A 157 -3.21 18.60 -3.28
CA SER A 157 -3.21 18.54 -4.75
C SER A 157 -4.20 17.48 -5.28
N CYS A 158 -4.91 17.84 -6.34
CA CYS A 158 -5.83 16.99 -7.08
C CYS A 158 -5.26 16.72 -8.47
N ILE A 159 -5.14 15.44 -8.85
CA ILE A 159 -4.63 15.01 -10.14
C ILE A 159 -5.60 14.01 -10.76
N SER A 160 -6.11 14.33 -11.95
CA SER A 160 -7.15 13.54 -12.61
C SER A 160 -6.91 13.42 -14.12
N GLU A 161 -7.66 12.56 -14.81
CA GLU A 161 -7.83 12.57 -16.26
C GLU A 161 -6.54 12.45 -17.11
N ASN A 162 -5.96 11.24 -17.14
CA ASN A 162 -4.84 10.86 -18.03
C ASN A 162 -3.52 11.63 -17.84
N VAL A 163 -3.30 12.25 -16.67
CA VAL A 163 -2.08 13.00 -16.39
C VAL A 163 -0.85 12.08 -16.25
N ILE A 164 0.29 12.55 -16.75
CA ILE A 164 1.59 11.91 -16.60
C ILE A 164 2.55 12.83 -15.85
N ILE A 165 3.05 12.36 -14.71
CA ILE A 165 4.04 13.04 -13.87
C ILE A 165 5.34 12.25 -13.87
N ASN A 166 6.35 12.78 -14.57
CA ASN A 166 7.68 12.21 -14.63
C ASN A 166 8.66 13.07 -13.84
N GLY A 167 8.95 12.71 -12.59
CA GLY A 167 9.95 13.41 -11.77
C GLY A 167 9.57 14.82 -11.30
N ALA A 168 8.40 15.35 -11.67
CA ALA A 168 7.96 16.69 -11.29
C ALA A 168 7.53 16.79 -9.82
N THR A 169 7.45 18.01 -9.31
CA THR A 169 6.92 18.31 -7.97
C THR A 169 5.58 19.04 -8.10
N VAL A 170 4.53 18.50 -7.48
CA VAL A 170 3.19 19.09 -7.41
C VAL A 170 2.78 19.21 -5.95
N ILE A 171 2.54 20.45 -5.51
CA ILE A 171 2.27 20.80 -4.11
C ILE A 171 1.24 21.94 -4.04
N GLY A 172 0.89 22.35 -2.82
CA GLY A 172 -0.15 23.33 -2.55
C GLY A 172 -1.56 22.83 -2.90
N ASP A 173 -2.44 23.78 -3.16
CA ASP A 173 -3.81 23.55 -3.65
C ASP A 173 -3.81 23.53 -5.19
N SER A 174 -3.06 22.58 -5.75
CA SER A 174 -2.93 22.42 -7.20
C SER A 174 -3.99 21.46 -7.74
N ASP A 175 -4.57 21.78 -8.89
CA ASP A 175 -5.47 20.92 -9.64
C ASP A 175 -4.89 20.71 -11.04
N ILE A 176 -4.67 19.46 -11.43
CA ILE A 176 -4.04 19.11 -12.70
C ILE A 176 -4.87 18.03 -13.37
N GLU A 177 -5.39 18.37 -14.55
CA GLU A 177 -6.32 17.52 -15.27
C GLU A 177 -5.86 17.32 -16.73
N SER A 178 -6.61 16.47 -17.43
CA SER A 178 -6.75 16.36 -18.88
C SER A 178 -5.44 16.29 -19.69
N ASP A 179 -4.91 15.07 -19.86
CA ASP A 179 -3.79 14.73 -20.75
C ASP A 179 -2.50 15.54 -20.50
N THR A 180 -2.33 16.14 -19.32
CA THR A 180 -1.14 16.93 -18.97
C THR A 180 0.10 16.05 -18.80
N TYR A 181 1.25 16.49 -19.33
CA TYR A 181 2.56 15.89 -19.08
C TYR A 181 3.46 16.85 -18.29
N LEU A 182 3.91 16.42 -17.11
CA LEU A 182 4.89 17.11 -16.28
C LEU A 182 6.24 16.39 -16.30
N SER A 183 7.28 17.15 -16.57
CA SER A 183 8.67 16.72 -16.66
C SER A 183 9.47 16.97 -15.37
N PRO A 184 10.67 16.41 -15.21
CA PRO A 184 11.41 16.48 -13.94
C PRO A 184 11.77 17.87 -13.43
N ASN A 185 11.68 18.90 -14.27
CA ASN A 185 11.97 20.28 -13.90
C ASN A 185 10.72 21.09 -13.56
N ASP A 186 9.53 20.49 -13.69
CA ASP A 186 8.27 21.18 -13.41
C ASP A 186 8.01 21.23 -11.91
N LEU A 187 7.71 22.44 -11.44
CA LEU A 187 7.27 22.74 -10.08
C LEU A 187 5.91 23.43 -10.15
N ILE A 188 4.88 22.71 -9.73
CA ILE A 188 3.49 23.17 -9.68
C ILE A 188 3.13 23.42 -8.21
N CYS A 189 2.65 24.62 -7.91
CA CYS A 189 2.28 25.06 -6.57
C CYS A 189 1.11 26.04 -6.68
N ASP A 190 -0.03 25.71 -6.06
CA ASP A 190 -1.28 26.49 -6.08
C ASP A 190 -1.72 26.88 -7.51
N LYS A 191 -1.65 25.92 -8.44
CA LYS A 191 -2.06 26.16 -9.84
C LYS A 191 -3.22 25.26 -10.23
N PHE A 192 -4.13 25.86 -10.99
CA PHE A 192 -5.17 25.16 -11.72
C PHE A 192 -4.69 24.99 -13.18
N ILE A 193 -4.50 23.74 -13.61
CA ILE A 193 -4.17 23.36 -14.99
C ILE A 193 -5.32 22.46 -15.48
N PRO A 194 -6.42 23.06 -15.93
CA PRO A 194 -7.52 22.32 -16.55
C PRO A 194 -7.17 21.93 -17.98
N GLU A 195 -8.02 21.10 -18.59
CA GLU A 195 -8.11 20.96 -20.05
C GLU A 195 -7.98 22.35 -20.70
N ILE A 196 -7.02 22.48 -21.62
CA ILE A 196 -7.10 23.56 -22.60
C ILE A 196 -8.27 23.15 -23.47
N ASP A 197 -9.46 23.74 -23.24
CA ASP A 197 -10.50 23.87 -24.26
C ASP A 197 -9.76 24.35 -25.51
N ASP A 198 -9.39 23.40 -26.38
CA ASP A 198 -8.65 23.67 -27.59
C ASP A 198 -9.55 24.66 -28.36
N PRO A 199 -9.16 25.94 -28.54
CA PRO A 199 -9.99 26.89 -29.26
C PRO A 199 -9.82 26.54 -30.73
N CYS A 200 -10.49 25.46 -31.13
CA CYS A 200 -10.34 24.83 -32.41
C CYS A 200 -11.43 25.39 -33.33
N TRP A 201 -10.98 26.28 -34.24
CA TRP A 201 -11.51 26.61 -35.58
C TRP A 201 -12.55 27.73 -35.76
#